data_AF-A0AAJ5T5Y5-F1
#
_entry.id   AF-A0AAJ5T5Y5-F1
#
_cell.length_a   1.000
_cell.length_b   1.000
_cell.length_c   1.000
_cell.angle_alpha   90.00
_cell.angle_beta   90.00
_cell.angle_gamma   90.00
#
_symmetry.space_group_name_H-M   'P 1'
#
loop_
_entity.id
_entity.type
_entity.pdbx_description
1 polymer ?
#
loop_
_entity_poly.entity_id
_entity_poly.type
_entity_poly.pdbx_seq_one_letter_code
_entity_poly.pdbx_strand_id
1 'polypeptide(L)'
;MSATVDRPPHKPLRASSPVVFGCLSFAFGGPLVAALVWPSVMLIAWSVIHGPQWDLLKACAGMALMVFIASFVFGYFLPAAVVGGIMGAIGTRIRRRWFVLLGIVVGTGAMLGYVLLVTYLLGDNDIGGINVIATLDSFVTSGVMSHWLHRRLERLR
;
A
#
# COMPACT_ATOMS: atom_id res chain seq x y z
N MET A 1 -36.22 -38.52 -10.02
CA MET A 1 -36.29 -37.05 -9.84
C MET A 1 -35.02 -36.63 -9.13
N SER A 2 -34.01 -36.15 -9.87
CA SER A 2 -32.74 -35.68 -9.29
C SER A 2 -32.74 -34.17 -9.38
N ALA A 3 -32.75 -33.50 -8.22
CA ALA A 3 -32.72 -32.04 -8.14
C ALA A 3 -31.31 -31.57 -8.49
N THR A 4 -31.13 -31.08 -9.72
CA THR A 4 -29.94 -30.32 -10.11
C THR A 4 -29.93 -29.04 -9.30
N VAL A 5 -29.01 -28.95 -8.34
CA VAL A 5 -28.68 -27.72 -7.62
C VAL A 5 -28.12 -26.73 -8.65
N ASP A 6 -28.98 -25.83 -9.13
CA ASP A 6 -28.59 -24.67 -9.92
C ASP A 6 -27.64 -23.81 -9.08
N ARG A 7 -26.34 -23.96 -9.35
CA ARG A 7 -25.34 -23.00 -8.88
C ARG A 7 -25.58 -21.69 -9.60
N PRO A 8 -25.75 -20.56 -8.90
CA PRO A 8 -25.99 -19.28 -9.55
C PRO A 8 -24.80 -18.95 -10.47
N PRO A 9 -25.06 -18.36 -11.65
CA PRO A 9 -24.00 -18.00 -12.59
C PRO A 9 -23.12 -16.93 -11.93
N HIS A 10 -21.86 -17.28 -11.66
CA HIS A 10 -20.83 -16.32 -11.30
C HIS A 10 -20.72 -15.30 -12.46
N LYS A 11 -21.39 -14.14 -12.30
CA LYS A 11 -21.30 -13.03 -13.24
C LYS A 11 -19.80 -12.69 -13.43
N PRO A 12 -19.29 -12.62 -14.67
CA PRO A 12 -17.93 -12.19 -14.89
C PRO A 12 -17.79 -10.77 -14.33
N LEU A 13 -16.89 -10.59 -13.36
CA LEU A 13 -16.59 -9.29 -12.77
C LEU A 13 -16.29 -8.31 -13.92
N ARG A 14 -17.19 -7.34 -14.10
CA ARG A 14 -17.03 -6.20 -15.00
C ARG A 14 -15.62 -5.64 -14.81
N ALA A 15 -14.87 -5.43 -15.89
CA ALA A 15 -13.45 -5.02 -15.82
C ALA A 15 -13.18 -3.77 -14.95
N SER A 16 -14.19 -2.96 -14.62
CA SER A 16 -14.07 -1.86 -13.65
C SER A 16 -13.98 -2.31 -12.18
N SER A 17 -14.57 -3.46 -11.82
CA SER A 17 -14.57 -4.00 -10.46
C SER A 17 -13.16 -4.29 -9.91
N PRO A 18 -12.24 -4.95 -10.63
CA PRO A 18 -10.88 -5.19 -10.12
C PRO A 18 -10.04 -3.91 -10.04
N VAL A 19 -10.27 -2.92 -10.92
CA VAL A 19 -9.60 -1.61 -10.87
C VAL A 19 -10.03 -0.81 -9.65
N VAL A 20 -11.35 -0.68 -9.45
CA VAL A 20 -11.93 0.02 -8.29
C VAL A 20 -11.54 -0.69 -7.00
N PHE A 21 -11.58 -2.03 -6.98
CA PHE A 21 -11.14 -2.82 -5.83
C PHE A 21 -9.65 -2.62 -5.52
N GLY A 22 -8.77 -2.63 -6.53
CA GLY A 22 -7.35 -2.36 -6.35
C GLY A 22 -7.07 -0.94 -5.85
N CYS A 23 -7.76 0.05 -6.41
CA CYS A 23 -7.66 1.45 -6.01
C CYS A 23 -8.08 1.67 -4.55
N LEU A 24 -9.28 1.20 -4.16
CA LEU A 24 -9.75 1.26 -2.77
C LEU A 24 -8.83 0.48 -1.82
N SER A 25 -8.42 -0.73 -2.20
CA SER A 25 -7.56 -1.56 -1.34
C SER A 25 -6.21 -0.91 -1.08
N PHE A 26 -5.60 -0.24 -2.07
CA PHE A 26 -4.34 0.46 -1.88
C PHE A 26 -4.51 1.83 -1.22
N ALA A 27 -5.63 2.53 -1.46
CA ALA A 27 -5.92 3.82 -0.83
C ALA A 27 -6.01 3.70 0.70
N PHE A 28 -6.60 2.61 1.21
CA PHE A 28 -6.67 2.34 2.64
C PHE A 28 -5.53 1.44 3.13
N GLY A 29 -5.17 0.43 2.35
CA GLY A 29 -4.15 -0.56 2.73
C GLY A 29 -2.72 -0.03 2.66
N GLY A 30 -2.41 0.88 1.74
CA GLY A 30 -1.10 1.53 1.65
C GLY A 30 -0.78 2.30 2.93
N PRO A 31 -1.59 3.31 3.32
CA PRO A 31 -1.43 4.03 4.58
C PRO A 31 -1.45 3.13 5.82
N LEU A 32 -2.26 2.06 5.81
CA LEU A 32 -2.35 1.14 6.95
C LEU A 32 -1.09 0.28 7.10
N VAL A 33 -0.52 -0.21 5.99
CA VAL A 33 0.76 -0.93 6.03
C VAL A 33 1.89 0.02 6.39
N ALA A 34 1.87 1.26 5.89
CA ALA A 34 2.85 2.29 6.24
C ALA A 34 2.87 2.58 7.75
N ALA A 35 1.68 2.80 8.31
CA ALA A 35 1.46 3.04 9.72
C ALA A 35 1.87 1.85 10.61
N LEU A 36 1.96 0.63 10.08
CA LEU A 36 2.39 -0.54 10.84
C LEU A 36 3.88 -0.83 10.68
N VAL A 37 4.40 -0.75 9.45
CA VAL A 37 5.79 -1.10 9.13
C VAL A 37 6.74 -0.13 9.81
N TRP A 38 6.56 1.17 9.62
CA TRP A 38 7.52 2.15 10.13
C TRP A 38 7.63 2.17 11.66
N PRO A 39 6.52 2.23 12.43
CA PRO A 39 6.60 2.20 13.88
C PRO A 39 7.10 0.86 14.41
N SER A 40 6.86 -0.25 13.72
CA SER A 40 7.44 -1.55 14.09
C SER A 40 8.95 -1.58 13.91
N VAL A 41 9.48 -1.01 12.81
CA VAL A 41 10.93 -0.90 12.59
C VAL A 41 11.58 -0.02 13.65
N MET A 42 10.98 1.13 13.97
CA MET A 42 11.46 1.99 15.07
C MET A 42 11.40 1.28 16.43
N LEU A 43 10.32 0.55 16.71
CA LEU A 43 10.17 -0.19 17.96
C LEU A 43 11.26 -1.25 18.11
N ILE A 44 11.56 -2.02 17.04
CA ILE A 44 12.63 -3.02 17.04
C ILE A 44 13.98 -2.35 17.26
N ALA A 45 14.27 -1.28 16.50
CA ALA A 45 15.55 -0.57 16.60
C ALA A 45 15.77 0.00 18.01
N TRP A 46 14.76 0.66 18.60
CA TRP A 46 14.86 1.21 19.94
C TRP A 46 14.89 0.15 21.03
N SER A 47 14.16 -0.96 20.86
CA SER A 47 14.20 -2.09 21.78
C SER A 47 15.58 -2.77 21.82
N VAL A 48 16.28 -2.83 20.68
CA VAL A 48 17.65 -3.37 20.63
C VAL A 48 18.65 -2.47 21.36
N ILE A 49 18.47 -1.15 21.31
CA ILE A 49 19.42 -0.19 21.91
C ILE A 49 19.15 0.04 23.40
N HIS A 50 17.88 0.18 23.80
CA HIS A 50 17.49 0.61 25.16
C HIS A 50 16.73 -0.46 25.96
N GLY A 51 16.49 -1.64 25.38
CA GLY A 51 15.69 -2.70 25.96
C GLY A 51 14.18 -2.52 25.74
N PRO A 52 13.37 -3.59 25.92
CA PRO A 52 11.94 -3.54 25.71
C PRO A 52 11.24 -2.75 26.83
N GLN A 53 10.57 -1.65 26.49
CA GLN A 53 9.82 -0.81 27.43
C GLN A 53 8.37 -0.61 26.98
N TRP A 54 7.44 -0.60 27.95
CA TRP A 54 6.02 -0.36 27.68
C TRP A 54 5.72 1.05 27.17
N ASP A 55 6.52 2.05 27.56
CA ASP A 55 6.37 3.42 27.07
C ASP A 55 6.80 3.58 25.61
N LEU A 56 7.83 2.84 25.19
CA LEU A 56 8.22 2.72 23.78
C LEU A 56 7.09 2.12 22.92
N LEU A 57 6.40 1.10 23.43
CA LEU A 57 5.24 0.50 22.75
C LEU A 57 4.09 1.51 22.57
N LYS A 58 3.75 2.27 23.62
CA LYS A 58 2.72 3.32 23.55
C LYS A 58 3.10 4.43 22.59
N ALA A 59 4.36 4.87 22.60
CA ALA A 59 4.86 5.88 21.69
C ALA A 59 4.78 5.42 20.23
N CYS A 60 5.19 4.19 19.92
CA CYS A 60 5.08 3.61 18.57
C CYS A 60 3.62 3.44 18.14
N ALA A 61 2.71 3.03 19.03
CA ALA A 61 1.28 2.96 18.72
C ALA A 61 0.69 4.35 18.42
N GLY A 62 1.11 5.39 19.15
CA GLY A 62 0.73 6.78 18.86
C GLY A 62 1.28 7.27 17.52
N MET A 63 2.54 6.93 17.19
CA MET A 63 3.14 7.23 15.90
C MET A 63 2.41 6.53 14.75
N ALA A 64 1.97 5.28 14.91
CA ALA A 64 1.19 4.57 13.89
C ALA A 64 -0.08 5.33 13.53
N LEU A 65 -0.85 5.77 14.53
CA LEU A 65 -2.06 6.55 14.32
C LEU A 65 -1.75 7.88 13.60
N MET A 66 -0.71 8.57 14.04
CA MET A 66 -0.26 9.83 13.44
C MET A 66 0.14 9.65 11.97
N VAL A 67 0.93 8.61 11.65
CA VAL A 67 1.36 8.30 10.28
C VAL A 67 0.16 7.96 9.39
N PHE A 68 -0.81 7.22 9.93
CA PHE A 68 -2.04 6.91 9.21
C PHE A 68 -2.81 8.20 8.87
N ILE A 69 -3.08 9.06 9.86
CA ILE A 69 -3.80 10.32 9.66
C ILE A 69 -3.02 11.25 8.72
N ALA A 70 -1.72 11.39 8.94
CA ALA A 70 -0.83 12.20 8.10
C ALA A 70 -0.86 11.73 6.64
N SER A 71 -0.91 10.43 6.37
CA SER A 71 -1.00 9.90 5.01
C SER A 71 -2.26 10.36 4.26
N PHE A 72 -3.38 10.59 4.97
CA PHE A 72 -4.59 11.16 4.39
C PHE A 72 -4.51 12.68 4.26
N VAL A 73 -3.97 13.37 5.27
CA VAL A 73 -3.84 14.84 5.27
C VAL A 73 -2.85 15.33 4.21
N PHE A 74 -1.70 14.68 4.08
CA PHE A 74 -0.68 14.99 3.08
C PHE A 74 -0.94 14.34 1.72
N GLY A 75 -2.02 13.58 1.55
CA GLY A 75 -2.39 13.04 0.24
C GLY A 75 -1.54 11.86 -0.25
N TYR A 76 -0.67 11.27 0.57
CA TYR A 76 0.14 10.09 0.20
C TYR A 76 -0.68 8.86 -0.19
N PHE A 77 -1.97 8.82 0.16
CA PHE A 77 -2.89 7.79 -0.32
C PHE A 77 -3.16 7.87 -1.83
N LEU A 78 -3.01 9.04 -2.47
CA LEU A 78 -3.25 9.24 -3.91
C LEU A 78 -2.32 8.39 -4.79
N PRO A 79 -0.97 8.49 -4.67
CA PRO A 79 -0.08 7.65 -5.45
C PRO A 79 -0.34 6.16 -5.20
N ALA A 80 -0.63 5.76 -3.95
CA ALA A 80 -0.99 4.38 -3.63
C ALA A 80 -2.27 3.93 -4.36
N ALA A 81 -3.31 4.76 -4.36
CA ALA A 81 -4.58 4.48 -5.05
C ALA A 81 -4.40 4.31 -6.56
N VAL A 82 -3.59 5.18 -7.18
CA VAL A 82 -3.25 5.10 -8.61
C VAL A 82 -2.53 3.78 -8.93
N VAL A 83 -1.55 3.40 -8.12
CA VAL A 83 -0.80 2.14 -8.27
C VAL A 83 -1.72 0.94 -8.12
N GLY A 84 -2.60 0.95 -7.12
CA GLY A 84 -3.61 -0.10 -6.92
C GLY A 84 -4.57 -0.22 -8.09
N GLY A 85 -4.96 0.89 -8.70
CA GLY A 85 -5.78 0.92 -9.92
C GLY A 85 -5.07 0.30 -11.13
N ILE A 86 -3.80 0.67 -11.37
CA ILE A 86 -2.98 0.12 -12.45
C ILE A 86 -2.77 -1.38 -12.26
N MET A 87 -2.39 -1.80 -11.05
CA MET A 87 -2.21 -3.21 -10.70
C MET A 87 -3.53 -3.99 -10.80
N GLY A 88 -4.65 -3.41 -10.37
CA GLY A 88 -5.99 -3.98 -10.52
C GLY A 88 -6.42 -4.14 -11.97
N ALA A 89 -6.05 -3.20 -12.85
CA ALA A 89 -6.32 -3.26 -14.29
C ALA A 89 -5.51 -4.35 -14.99
N ILE A 90 -4.24 -4.50 -14.62
CA ILE A 90 -3.36 -5.57 -15.12
C ILE A 90 -3.89 -6.94 -14.67
N GLY A 91 -4.43 -7.02 -13.45
CA GLY A 91 -5.03 -8.22 -12.90
C GLY A 91 -4.05 -9.40 -12.79
N THR A 92 -4.54 -10.63 -12.94
CA THR A 92 -3.71 -11.86 -12.88
C THR A 92 -3.12 -12.26 -14.23
N ARG A 93 -3.07 -11.35 -15.22
CA ARG A 93 -2.48 -11.62 -16.54
C ARG A 93 -0.99 -11.94 -16.48
N ILE A 94 -0.34 -11.53 -15.40
CA ILE A 94 1.11 -11.69 -15.17
C ILE A 94 1.33 -12.67 -14.01
N ARG A 95 2.41 -13.47 -14.10
CA ARG A 95 2.85 -14.35 -13.00
C ARG A 95 3.13 -13.52 -11.74
N ARG A 96 2.78 -14.08 -10.57
CA ARG A 96 2.88 -13.42 -9.25
C ARG A 96 4.20 -12.71 -8.97
N ARG A 97 5.34 -13.33 -9.31
CA ARG A 97 6.68 -12.72 -9.11
C ARG A 97 6.84 -11.40 -9.87
N TRP A 98 6.47 -11.40 -11.14
CA TRP A 98 6.56 -10.22 -12.00
C TRP A 98 5.52 -9.16 -11.65
N PHE A 99 4.33 -9.58 -11.19
CA PHE A 99 3.29 -8.66 -10.70
C PHE A 99 3.74 -7.89 -9.47
N VAL A 100 4.39 -8.55 -8.51
CA VAL A 100 4.94 -7.89 -7.31
C VAL A 100 6.07 -6.93 -7.68
N LEU A 101 7.00 -7.33 -8.56
CA LEU A 101 8.07 -6.45 -9.03
C LEU A 101 7.53 -5.22 -9.75
N LEU A 102 6.52 -5.38 -10.62
CA LEU A 102 5.82 -4.26 -11.26
C LEU A 102 5.17 -3.34 -10.21
N GLY A 103 4.52 -3.91 -9.21
CA GLY A 103 3.93 -3.15 -8.10
C GLY A 103 4.95 -2.29 -7.37
N ILE A 104 6.11 -2.85 -7.06
CA ILE A 104 7.21 -2.13 -6.41
C ILE A 104 7.72 -1.00 -7.31
N VAL A 105 7.99 -1.26 -8.59
CA VAL A 105 8.52 -0.26 -9.53
C VAL A 105 7.51 0.87 -9.77
N VAL A 106 6.25 0.53 -10.01
CA VAL A 106 5.17 1.51 -10.25
C VAL A 106 4.86 2.27 -8.97
N GLY A 107 4.82 1.59 -7.82
CA GLY A 107 4.59 2.18 -6.50
C GLY A 107 5.65 3.20 -6.10
N THR A 108 6.91 2.81 -6.20
CA THR A 108 8.05 3.68 -5.89
C THR A 108 8.17 4.83 -6.87
N GLY A 109 7.96 4.58 -8.17
CA GLY A 109 7.95 5.62 -9.19
C GLY A 109 6.83 6.65 -8.98
N ALA A 110 5.61 6.19 -8.64
CA ALA A 110 4.49 7.08 -8.34
C ALA A 110 4.74 7.91 -7.08
N MET A 111 5.34 7.32 -6.04
CA MET A 111 5.67 8.03 -4.81
C MET A 111 6.79 9.05 -5.00
N LEU A 112 7.86 8.68 -5.73
CA LEU A 112 8.94 9.59 -6.10
C LEU A 112 8.41 10.76 -6.94
N GLY A 113 7.57 10.47 -7.93
CA GLY A 113 6.92 11.49 -8.75
C GLY A 113 6.05 12.43 -7.91
N TYR A 114 5.30 11.89 -6.94
CA TYR A 114 4.50 12.69 -6.02
C TYR A 114 5.36 13.59 -5.14
N VAL A 115 6.42 13.05 -4.53
CA VAL A 115 7.37 13.81 -3.70
C VAL A 115 8.00 14.94 -4.53
N LEU A 116 8.54 14.63 -5.70
CA LEU A 116 9.15 15.61 -6.61
C LEU A 116 8.18 16.73 -6.96
N LEU A 117 6.94 16.37 -7.31
CA LEU A 117 5.88 17.32 -7.63
C LEU A 117 5.56 18.24 -6.44
N VAL A 118 5.47 17.69 -5.23
CA VAL A 118 5.24 18.44 -3.99
C VAL A 118 6.40 19.39 -3.71
N THR A 119 7.66 18.95 -3.75
CA THR A 119 8.84 19.84 -3.58
C THR A 119 8.88 20.94 -4.63
N TYR A 120 8.59 20.63 -5.89
CA TYR A 120 8.54 21.62 -6.96
C TYR A 120 7.43 22.66 -6.74
N LEU A 121 6.23 22.25 -6.32
CA LEU A 121 5.11 23.14 -6.04
C LEU A 121 5.35 24.02 -4.80
N LEU A 122 6.05 23.51 -3.78
CA LEU A 122 6.37 24.26 -2.57
C LEU A 122 7.62 25.15 -2.72
N GLY A 123 8.38 25.02 -3.80
CA GLY A 123 9.64 25.75 -4.00
C GLY A 123 10.70 25.41 -2.95
N ASP A 124 10.54 24.27 -2.28
CA ASP A 124 11.43 23.80 -1.23
C ASP A 124 12.47 22.86 -1.86
N ASN A 125 13.74 23.22 -1.74
CA ASN A 125 14.84 22.45 -2.33
C ASN A 125 15.25 21.26 -1.44
N ASP A 126 14.67 21.12 -0.26
CA ASP A 126 14.96 20.01 0.63
C ASP A 126 13.91 18.90 0.50
N ILE A 127 14.38 17.71 0.12
CA ILE A 127 13.59 16.49 0.28
C ILE A 127 13.56 16.20 1.78
N GLY A 128 12.59 16.81 2.49
CA GLY A 128 12.45 16.66 3.92
C GLY A 128 12.41 15.17 4.33
N GLY A 129 13.00 14.82 5.47
CA GLY A 129 13.19 13.42 5.90
C GLY A 129 11.91 12.57 5.89
N ILE A 130 10.75 13.21 6.05
CA ILE A 130 9.43 12.58 5.94
C ILE A 130 9.21 11.99 4.53
N ASN A 131 9.63 12.69 3.47
CA ASN A 131 9.50 12.23 2.09
C ASN A 131 10.39 11.03 1.80
N VAL A 132 11.61 11.02 2.35
CA VAL A 132 12.54 9.89 2.23
C VAL A 132 11.97 8.65 2.93
N ILE A 133 11.45 8.83 4.15
CA ILE A 133 10.79 7.76 4.92
C ILE A 133 9.58 7.23 4.15
N ALA A 134 8.72 8.11 3.63
CA ALA A 134 7.54 7.72 2.88
C ALA A 134 7.90 6.99 1.58
N THR A 135 9.00 7.35 0.93
CA THR A 135 9.51 6.66 -0.26
C THR A 135 10.04 5.26 0.05
N LEU A 136 10.81 5.10 1.13
CA LEU A 136 11.29 3.79 1.60
C LEU A 136 10.12 2.87 1.97
N ASP A 137 9.13 3.41 2.68
CA ASP A 137 7.95 2.67 3.08
C ASP A 137 7.06 2.30 1.88
N SER A 138 7.04 3.13 0.83
CA SER A 138 6.35 2.84 -0.44
C SER A 138 6.84 1.54 -1.11
N PHE A 139 8.10 1.16 -0.90
CA PHE A 139 8.70 -0.08 -1.43
C PHE A 139 8.06 -1.31 -0.77
N VAL A 140 7.96 -1.29 0.56
CA VAL A 140 7.43 -2.39 1.36
C VAL A 140 5.91 -2.48 1.19
N THR A 141 5.21 -1.35 1.29
CA THR A 141 3.75 -1.27 1.12
C THR A 141 3.34 -1.76 -0.27
N SER A 142 3.99 -1.31 -1.34
CA SER A 142 3.67 -1.74 -2.71
C SER A 142 3.94 -3.23 -2.91
N GLY A 143 5.05 -3.76 -2.39
CA GLY A 143 5.35 -5.18 -2.49
C GLY A 143 4.33 -6.06 -1.76
N VAL A 144 4.00 -5.72 -0.50
CA VAL A 144 3.02 -6.45 0.32
C VAL A 144 1.64 -6.38 -0.31
N MET A 145 1.22 -5.19 -0.76
CA MET A 145 -0.12 -4.96 -1.25
C MET A 145 -0.33 -5.55 -2.65
N SER A 146 0.68 -5.50 -3.53
CA SER A 146 0.62 -6.19 -4.83
C SER A 146 0.62 -7.71 -4.66
N HIS A 147 1.36 -8.24 -3.68
CA HIS A 147 1.33 -9.66 -3.37
C HIS A 147 -0.04 -10.12 -2.86
N TRP A 148 -0.65 -9.33 -1.98
CA TRP A 148 -1.98 -9.60 -1.44
C TRP A 148 -3.07 -9.49 -2.52
N LEU A 149 -3.02 -8.43 -3.35
CA LEU A 149 -3.96 -8.18 -4.43
C LEU A 149 -3.93 -9.30 -5.47
N HIS A 150 -2.73 -9.76 -5.88
CA HIS A 150 -2.60 -10.88 -6.82
C HIS A 150 -3.27 -12.15 -6.28
N ARG A 151 -3.01 -12.51 -5.01
CA ARG A 151 -3.63 -13.68 -4.36
C ARG A 151 -5.14 -13.55 -4.20
N ARG A 152 -5.67 -12.33 -4.06
CA ARG A 152 -7.12 -12.09 -4.00
C ARG A 152 -7.77 -12.21 -5.37
N LEU A 153 -7.15 -11.63 -6.40
CA LEU A 153 -7.63 -11.73 -7.78
C LEU A 153 -7.55 -13.16 -8.32
N GLU A 154 -6.54 -13.94 -7.95
CA GLU A 154 -6.46 -15.38 -8.28
C GLU A 154 -7.61 -16.18 -7.65
N ARG A 155 -8.06 -15.82 -6.45
CA ARG A 155 -9.17 -16.51 -5.76
C ARG A 155 -10.56 -16.11 -6.25
N LEU A 156 -10.67 -14.98 -6.95
CA LEU A 156 -11.92 -14.45 -7.49
C LEU A 156 -12.14 -14.86 -8.96
N ARG A 157 -11.16 -15.53 -9.58
CA ARG A 157 -11.21 -16.07 -10.94
C ARG A 157 -11.62 -17.53 -10.90
#